data_AF-A0A944Q375-F1
#
_entry.id   AF-A0A944Q375-F1
#
_cell.length_a   1.000
_cell.length_b   1.000
_cell.length_c   1.000
_cell.angle_alpha   90.00
_cell.angle_beta   90.00
_cell.angle_gamma   90.00
#
_symmetry.space_group_name_H-M   'P 1'
#
loop_
_entity.id
_entity.type
_entity.pdbx_description
1 polymer ?
#
loop_
_entity_poly.entity_id
_entity_poly.type
_entity_poly.pdbx_seq_one_letter_code
_entity_poly.pdbx_strand_id
1 'polypeptide(L)'
;MRTTSTRTGQRPEAETDKERAWGHLLEAPGGIRRIPAQGPPRARRLAEIARSYDRICQRAQGLLDPDATETDILAALLVIRTLREKLESDELTLITLARTKRITWARIATALEVKSRQSAERRHLQLSRAHPRPDGTLPRTQSERVEDARERRSRRAERDWAMRHARTIRATAARLAALPDLQQRADQSREAQIMAAISDPDAAASGARNGMEPTVQSMAWPTALKGCLAEDARFRAAPEKYVTDEQRDLGDEKWQLQQAEAATVHRMLGLISYAGDQRNIDLSDEPELVSAIARLTAASQQQSRR
;
A
#
# COMPACT_ATOMS: atom_id res chain seq x y z
N MET A 1 -22.79 -50.86 16.52
CA MET A 1 -21.40 -50.52 16.87
C MET A 1 -20.45 -51.19 15.88
N ARG A 2 -19.83 -50.40 14.99
CA ARG A 2 -18.45 -50.53 14.49
C ARG A 2 -18.24 -49.35 13.52
N THR A 3 -17.62 -48.31 14.04
CA THR A 3 -17.14 -47.15 13.29
C THR A 3 -15.82 -47.53 12.61
N THR A 4 -15.71 -47.35 11.31
CA THR A 4 -14.44 -47.43 10.57
C THR A 4 -14.03 -46.03 10.12
N SER A 5 -12.93 -45.55 10.70
CA SER A 5 -12.32 -44.24 10.45
C SER A 5 -11.94 -44.04 8.98
N THR A 6 -12.35 -42.89 8.45
CA THR A 6 -11.88 -42.34 7.17
C THR A 6 -10.40 -42.01 7.24
N ARG A 7 -9.60 -42.70 6.40
CA ARG A 7 -8.18 -42.43 6.17
C ARG A 7 -8.03 -41.16 5.34
N THR A 8 -7.81 -40.02 5.99
CA THR A 8 -7.43 -38.76 5.34
C THR A 8 -6.04 -38.92 4.71
N GLY A 9 -6.01 -39.28 3.41
CA GLY A 9 -4.77 -39.33 2.63
C GLY A 9 -4.23 -37.92 2.44
N GLN A 10 -3.01 -37.68 2.92
CA GLN A 10 -2.27 -36.44 2.76
C GLN A 10 -2.00 -36.21 1.26
N ARG A 11 -2.49 -35.09 0.70
CA ARG A 11 -2.25 -34.75 -0.72
C ARG A 11 -0.74 -34.53 -0.96
N PRO A 12 -0.18 -35.00 -2.09
CA PRO A 12 1.23 -34.77 -2.43
C PRO A 12 1.58 -33.28 -2.46
N GLU A 13 2.67 -32.89 -1.80
CA GLU A 13 3.11 -31.48 -1.71
C GLU A 13 3.42 -30.86 -3.09
N ALA A 14 3.71 -31.67 -4.11
CA ALA A 14 3.95 -31.22 -5.48
C ALA A 14 2.70 -30.64 -6.17
N GLU A 15 1.51 -30.84 -5.61
CA GLU A 15 0.24 -30.28 -6.12
C GLU A 15 -0.07 -28.88 -5.58
N THR A 16 0.61 -28.46 -4.51
CA THR A 16 0.31 -27.20 -3.80
C THR A 16 1.53 -26.28 -3.64
N ASP A 17 2.73 -26.84 -3.60
CA ASP A 17 3.99 -26.12 -3.40
C ASP A 17 4.75 -25.95 -4.73
N LYS A 18 5.12 -24.70 -5.03
CA LYS A 18 5.82 -24.35 -6.27
C LYS A 18 7.20 -24.99 -6.35
N GLU A 19 7.99 -25.00 -5.28
CA GLU A 19 9.34 -25.58 -5.32
C GLU A 19 9.29 -27.11 -5.46
N ARG A 20 8.28 -27.76 -4.86
CA ARG A 20 8.06 -29.21 -4.97
C ARG A 20 7.55 -29.63 -6.35
N ALA A 21 6.64 -28.86 -6.95
CA ALA A 21 6.21 -29.07 -8.34
C ALA A 21 7.40 -29.02 -9.32
N TRP A 22 8.34 -28.11 -9.07
CA TRP A 22 9.58 -28.00 -9.86
C TRP A 22 10.50 -29.20 -9.68
N GLY A 23 10.61 -29.76 -8.47
CA GLY A 23 11.34 -30.99 -8.21
C GLY A 23 10.72 -32.21 -8.89
N HIS A 24 9.39 -32.34 -8.83
CA HIS A 24 8.63 -33.47 -9.41
C HIS A 24 8.82 -33.59 -10.92
N LEU A 25 8.83 -32.49 -11.68
CA LEU A 25 9.04 -32.52 -13.13
C LEU A 25 10.50 -32.79 -13.57
N LEU A 26 11.45 -32.77 -12.63
CA LEU A 26 12.86 -33.11 -12.87
C LEU A 26 13.14 -34.60 -12.60
N GLU A 27 12.26 -35.28 -11.88
CA GLU A 27 12.33 -36.73 -11.68
C GLU A 27 11.70 -37.43 -12.90
N ALA A 28 12.49 -38.26 -13.61
CA ALA A 28 11.95 -39.07 -14.69
C ALA A 28 10.95 -40.10 -14.11
N PRO A 29 9.84 -40.39 -14.81
CA PRO A 29 8.92 -41.44 -14.37
C PRO A 29 9.69 -42.76 -14.33
N GLY A 30 9.79 -43.37 -13.16
CA GLY A 30 10.52 -44.64 -12.97
C GLY A 30 11.98 -44.50 -12.53
N GLY A 31 12.29 -43.65 -11.54
CA GLY A 31 13.21 -44.03 -10.46
C GLY A 31 14.68 -44.36 -10.77
N ILE A 32 15.28 -43.86 -11.86
CA ILE A 32 16.74 -44.01 -12.06
C ILE A 32 17.44 -42.67 -11.86
N ARG A 33 18.11 -42.52 -10.71
CA ARG A 33 19.02 -41.41 -10.40
C ARG A 33 20.18 -41.39 -11.40
N ARG A 34 20.08 -40.57 -12.45
CA ARG A 34 21.28 -40.08 -13.14
C ARG A 34 21.82 -38.92 -12.32
N ILE A 35 22.99 -39.13 -11.72
CA ILE A 35 23.76 -38.06 -11.06
C ILE A 35 24.37 -37.19 -12.17
N PRO A 36 24.08 -35.87 -12.27
CA PRO A 36 24.81 -35.01 -13.18
C PRO A 36 25.64 -33.93 -12.45
N ALA A 37 26.78 -33.65 -13.09
CA ALA A 37 27.82 -32.69 -12.77
C ALA A 37 27.43 -31.42 -12.00
N GLN A 38 28.17 -31.18 -10.92
CA GLN A 38 28.18 -29.98 -10.10
C GLN A 38 28.50 -28.73 -10.96
N GLY A 39 27.63 -27.73 -10.92
CA GLY A 39 27.79 -26.40 -11.55
C GLY A 39 26.68 -25.46 -11.07
N PRO A 40 26.87 -24.13 -11.10
CA PRO A 40 26.02 -23.20 -10.36
C PRO A 40 24.53 -23.24 -10.79
N PRO A 41 23.59 -23.18 -9.81
CA PRO A 41 22.23 -23.74 -9.93
C PRO A 41 21.21 -22.96 -10.76
N ARG A 42 21.55 -21.83 -11.39
CA ARG A 42 20.52 -20.93 -11.98
C ARG A 42 20.22 -21.14 -13.46
N ALA A 43 21.18 -21.55 -14.29
CA ALA A 43 20.99 -21.67 -15.74
C ALA A 43 20.57 -23.09 -16.20
N ARG A 44 20.91 -24.14 -15.45
CA ARG A 44 20.66 -25.54 -15.85
C ARG A 44 19.20 -25.99 -15.73
N ARG A 45 18.30 -25.27 -15.04
CA ARG A 45 16.90 -25.69 -14.80
C ARG A 45 15.91 -25.35 -15.92
N LEU A 46 16.01 -24.20 -16.60
CA LEU A 46 14.98 -23.75 -17.57
C LEU A 46 14.86 -24.65 -18.81
N ALA A 47 15.98 -25.11 -19.38
CA ALA A 47 15.99 -25.98 -20.56
C ALA A 47 15.48 -27.39 -20.26
N GLU A 48 15.67 -27.88 -19.03
CA GLU A 48 15.12 -29.16 -18.57
C GLU A 48 13.62 -29.05 -18.33
N ILE A 49 13.17 -27.96 -17.72
CA ILE A 49 11.75 -27.68 -17.48
C ILE A 49 10.99 -27.49 -18.78
N ALA A 50 11.57 -26.75 -19.74
CA ALA A 50 10.98 -26.62 -21.08
C ALA A 50 10.80 -27.99 -21.75
N ARG A 51 11.77 -28.90 -21.61
CA ARG A 51 11.70 -30.26 -22.16
C ARG A 51 10.66 -31.13 -21.43
N SER A 52 10.58 -31.09 -20.11
CA SER A 52 9.57 -31.82 -19.33
C SER A 52 8.17 -31.29 -19.61
N TYR A 53 8.00 -29.97 -19.68
CA TYR A 53 6.74 -29.32 -20.08
C TYR A 53 6.31 -29.71 -21.49
N ASP A 54 7.22 -29.61 -22.47
CA ASP A 54 6.94 -29.97 -23.87
C ASP A 54 6.54 -31.45 -24.01
N ARG A 55 7.20 -32.35 -23.28
CA ARG A 55 6.83 -33.77 -23.23
C ARG A 55 5.44 -34.01 -22.63
N ILE A 56 5.03 -33.27 -21.60
CA ILE A 56 3.68 -33.37 -21.02
C ILE A 56 2.63 -32.79 -21.97
N CYS A 57 2.91 -31.67 -22.65
CA CYS A 57 2.04 -31.12 -23.68
C CYS A 57 1.88 -32.08 -24.87
N GLN A 58 2.94 -32.76 -25.31
CA GLN A 58 2.89 -33.76 -26.37
C GLN A 58 2.04 -34.98 -25.96
N ARG A 59 2.14 -35.45 -24.70
CA ARG A 59 1.27 -36.51 -24.14
C ARG A 59 -0.19 -36.05 -24.08
N ALA A 60 -0.45 -34.84 -23.61
CA ALA A 60 -1.81 -34.27 -23.55
C ALA A 60 -2.43 -34.04 -24.95
N GLN A 61 -1.60 -33.81 -25.97
CA GLN A 61 -2.00 -33.70 -27.37
C GLN A 61 -2.13 -35.07 -28.07
N GLY A 62 -1.83 -36.18 -27.39
CA GLY A 62 -1.89 -37.54 -27.95
C GLY A 62 -0.76 -37.88 -28.93
N LEU A 63 0.32 -37.09 -28.95
CA LEU A 63 1.52 -37.32 -29.78
C LEU A 63 2.49 -38.35 -29.16
N LEU A 64 2.26 -38.71 -27.89
CA LEU A 64 2.96 -39.73 -27.10
C LEU A 64 1.91 -40.55 -26.33
N ASP A 65 2.29 -41.72 -25.80
CA ASP A 65 1.42 -42.59 -25.00
C ASP A 65 0.73 -41.78 -23.86
N PRO A 66 -0.62 -41.73 -23.80
CA PRO A 66 -1.37 -40.88 -22.87
C PRO A 66 -1.40 -41.39 -21.42
N ASP A 67 -0.25 -41.85 -20.91
CA ASP A 67 -0.07 -42.30 -19.52
C ASP A 67 0.49 -41.16 -18.63
N ALA A 68 -0.09 -39.96 -18.75
CA ALA A 68 0.24 -38.83 -17.89
C ALA A 68 -0.59 -38.90 -16.61
N THR A 69 0.06 -38.94 -15.45
CA THR A 69 -0.64 -39.01 -14.16
C THR A 69 -1.32 -37.67 -13.82
N GLU A 70 -2.36 -37.70 -12.97
CA GLU A 70 -3.04 -36.48 -12.48
C GLU A 70 -2.03 -35.48 -11.88
N THR A 71 -1.06 -35.98 -11.11
CA THR A 71 0.02 -35.18 -10.51
C THR A 71 0.91 -34.55 -11.57
N ASP A 72 1.21 -35.23 -12.69
CA ASP A 72 2.01 -34.65 -13.78
C ASP A 72 1.30 -33.49 -14.47
N ILE A 73 -0.02 -33.60 -14.65
CA ILE A 73 -0.85 -32.56 -15.27
C ILE A 73 -0.91 -31.33 -14.36
N LEU A 74 -1.16 -31.52 -13.07
CA LEU A 74 -1.21 -30.42 -12.09
C LEU A 74 0.16 -29.75 -11.92
N ALA A 75 1.25 -30.54 -11.89
CA ALA A 75 2.60 -30.02 -11.85
C ALA A 75 2.94 -29.20 -13.10
N ALA A 76 2.53 -29.65 -14.30
CA ALA A 76 2.70 -28.89 -15.53
C ALA A 76 1.94 -27.55 -15.53
N LEU A 77 0.72 -27.51 -14.99
CA LEU A 77 -0.04 -26.27 -14.82
C LEU A 77 0.62 -25.28 -13.84
N LEU A 78 1.17 -25.79 -12.74
CA LEU A 78 1.95 -24.98 -11.79
C LEU A 78 3.23 -24.43 -12.41
N VAL A 79 3.89 -25.22 -13.26
CA VAL A 79 5.07 -24.78 -14.02
C VAL A 79 4.71 -23.72 -15.05
N ILE A 80 3.59 -23.85 -15.78
CA ILE A 80 3.11 -22.78 -16.67
C ILE A 80 2.93 -21.48 -15.90
N ARG A 81 2.27 -21.54 -14.74
CA ARG A 81 2.06 -20.35 -13.90
C ARG A 81 3.39 -19.74 -13.47
N THR A 82 4.34 -20.56 -13.02
CA THR A 82 5.64 -20.07 -12.54
C THR A 82 6.48 -19.49 -13.69
N LEU A 83 6.43 -20.10 -14.88
CA LEU A 83 7.08 -19.57 -16.08
C LEU A 83 6.48 -18.24 -16.51
N ARG A 84 5.15 -18.07 -16.45
CA ARG A 84 4.50 -16.77 -16.72
C ARG A 84 4.96 -15.71 -15.72
N GLU A 85 4.98 -16.02 -14.43
CA GLU A 85 5.46 -15.10 -13.39
C GLU A 85 6.94 -14.70 -13.65
N LYS A 86 7.80 -15.65 -14.03
CA LYS A 86 9.20 -15.39 -14.37
C LYS A 86 9.35 -14.54 -15.62
N LEU A 87 8.58 -14.83 -16.67
CA LEU A 87 8.62 -14.08 -17.93
C LEU A 87 8.14 -12.63 -17.75
N GLU A 88 7.09 -12.42 -16.96
CA GLU A 88 6.61 -11.07 -16.64
C GLU A 88 7.65 -10.27 -15.83
N SER A 89 8.35 -10.93 -14.91
CA SER A 89 9.46 -10.33 -14.15
C SER A 89 10.65 -9.98 -15.06
N ASP A 90 11.05 -10.90 -15.94
CA ASP A 90 12.14 -10.67 -16.89
C ASP A 90 11.79 -9.55 -17.88
N GLU A 91 10.54 -9.50 -18.33
CA GLU A 91 10.05 -8.44 -19.19
C GLU A 91 10.13 -7.06 -18.51
N LEU A 92 9.73 -6.94 -17.24
CA LEU A 92 9.91 -5.70 -16.49
C LEU A 92 11.39 -5.30 -16.41
N THR A 93 12.29 -6.24 -16.12
CA THR A 93 13.73 -5.99 -16.07
C THR A 93 14.28 -5.53 -17.42
N LEU A 94 13.87 -6.17 -18.52
CA LEU A 94 14.32 -5.84 -19.87
C LEU A 94 13.79 -4.48 -20.34
N ILE A 95 12.52 -4.15 -20.07
CA ILE A 95 11.96 -2.83 -20.35
C ILE A 95 12.70 -1.76 -19.54
N THR A 96 12.95 -2.00 -18.25
CA THR A 96 13.68 -1.07 -17.39
C THR A 96 15.10 -0.82 -17.93
N LEU A 97 15.81 -1.88 -18.31
CA LEU A 97 17.14 -1.79 -18.92
C LEU A 97 17.12 -1.02 -20.26
N ALA A 98 16.11 -1.26 -21.09
CA ALA A 98 15.91 -0.54 -22.35
C ALA A 98 15.73 0.97 -22.09
N ARG A 99 15.00 1.34 -21.03
CA ARG A 99 14.83 2.74 -20.61
C ARG A 99 16.13 3.36 -20.09
N THR A 100 16.93 2.63 -19.31
CA THR A 100 18.28 3.08 -18.90
C THR A 100 19.19 3.33 -20.10
N LYS A 101 19.09 2.51 -21.15
CA LYS A 101 19.79 2.70 -22.44
C LYS A 101 19.12 3.74 -23.36
N ARG A 102 18.15 4.51 -22.85
CA ARG A 102 17.41 5.56 -23.56
C ARG A 102 16.68 5.08 -24.82
N ILE A 103 16.31 3.80 -24.89
CA ILE A 103 15.47 3.29 -25.99
C ILE A 103 14.07 3.91 -25.87
N THR A 104 13.59 4.47 -26.98
CA THR A 104 12.28 5.13 -27.04
C THR A 104 11.14 4.13 -26.83
N TRP A 105 10.06 4.57 -26.18
CA TRP A 105 8.85 3.76 -26.02
C TRP A 105 8.22 3.29 -27.34
N ALA A 106 8.41 4.01 -28.45
CA ALA A 106 7.95 3.57 -29.78
C ALA A 106 8.70 2.30 -30.23
N ARG A 107 10.03 2.28 -30.11
CA ARG A 107 10.85 1.09 -30.40
C ARG A 107 10.56 -0.08 -29.45
N ILE A 108 10.28 0.22 -28.18
CA ILE A 108 9.85 -0.81 -27.20
C ILE A 108 8.48 -1.36 -27.60
N ALA A 109 7.54 -0.51 -28.02
CA ALA A 109 6.22 -0.95 -28.48
C ALA A 109 6.31 -1.88 -29.69
N THR A 110 7.19 -1.59 -30.66
CA THR A 110 7.48 -2.49 -31.78
C THR A 110 8.03 -3.83 -31.32
N ALA A 111 8.97 -3.84 -30.36
CA ALA A 111 9.56 -5.08 -29.83
C ALA A 111 8.59 -5.91 -28.98
N LEU A 112 7.59 -5.27 -28.34
CA LEU A 112 6.53 -5.92 -27.57
C LEU A 112 5.29 -6.25 -28.42
N GLU A 113 5.31 -5.95 -29.73
CA GLU A 113 4.20 -6.14 -30.66
C GLU A 113 2.88 -5.47 -30.21
N VAL A 114 2.99 -4.35 -29.51
CA VAL A 114 1.82 -3.56 -29.06
C VAL A 114 1.57 -2.38 -29.98
N LYS A 115 0.28 -2.05 -30.18
CA LYS A 115 -0.19 -1.07 -31.17
C LYS A 115 0.38 0.34 -31.02
N SER A 116 0.80 0.74 -29.82
CA SER A 116 1.21 2.12 -29.56
C SER A 116 2.25 2.25 -28.45
N ARG A 117 2.92 3.40 -28.46
CA ARG A 117 3.78 3.87 -27.37
C ARG A 117 3.08 3.80 -26.00
N GLN A 118 1.84 4.27 -25.94
CA GLN A 118 1.06 4.31 -24.70
C GLN A 118 0.75 2.90 -24.18
N SER A 119 0.54 1.93 -25.08
CA SER A 119 0.32 0.53 -24.72
C SER A 119 1.56 -0.07 -24.05
N ALA A 120 2.75 0.23 -24.57
CA ALA A 120 4.02 -0.22 -23.97
C ALA A 120 4.25 0.40 -22.59
N GLU A 121 3.98 1.70 -22.45
CA GLU A 121 4.09 2.40 -21.17
C GLU A 121 3.11 1.87 -20.12
N ARG A 122 1.84 1.65 -20.51
CA ARG A 122 0.83 1.05 -19.63
C ARG A 122 1.23 -0.35 -19.19
N ARG A 123 1.79 -1.17 -20.10
CA ARG A 123 2.29 -2.52 -19.78
C ARG A 123 3.43 -2.47 -18.77
N HIS A 124 4.41 -1.58 -18.96
CA HIS A 124 5.48 -1.36 -17.99
C HIS A 124 4.94 -0.95 -16.61
N LEU A 125 4.00 0.00 -16.55
CA LEU A 125 3.38 0.42 -15.30
C LEU A 125 2.61 -0.71 -14.62
N GLN A 126 1.89 -1.53 -15.38
CA GLN A 126 1.18 -2.70 -14.86
C GLN A 126 2.16 -3.73 -14.26
N LEU A 127 3.23 -4.08 -14.98
CA LEU A 127 4.25 -5.01 -14.51
C LEU A 127 4.96 -4.48 -13.25
N SER A 128 5.30 -3.18 -13.22
CA SER A 128 5.95 -2.53 -12.08
C SER A 128 5.09 -2.48 -10.79
N ARG A 129 3.78 -2.69 -10.92
CA ARG A 129 2.83 -2.79 -9.80
C ARG A 129 2.61 -4.23 -9.34
N ALA A 130 2.80 -5.19 -10.25
CA ALA A 130 2.56 -6.61 -10.02
C ALA A 130 3.80 -7.35 -9.51
N HIS A 131 5.00 -6.90 -9.90
CA HIS A 131 6.27 -7.58 -9.63
C HIS A 131 7.20 -6.74 -8.75
N PRO A 132 8.14 -7.38 -8.03
CA PRO A 132 9.13 -6.67 -7.22
C PRO A 132 9.93 -5.72 -8.10
N ARG A 133 10.17 -4.51 -7.61
CA ARG A 133 11.03 -3.57 -8.32
C ARG A 133 12.48 -4.05 -8.26
N PRO A 134 13.34 -3.63 -9.22
CA PRO A 134 14.75 -3.94 -9.21
C PRO A 134 15.50 -3.49 -7.94
N ASP A 135 14.92 -2.57 -7.16
CA ASP A 135 15.45 -2.06 -5.89
C ASP A 135 15.18 -2.99 -4.69
N GLY A 136 14.53 -4.14 -4.91
CA GLY A 136 14.22 -5.11 -3.86
C GLY A 136 12.92 -4.84 -3.10
N THR A 137 12.15 -3.79 -3.45
CA THR A 137 10.81 -3.62 -2.88
C THR A 137 9.86 -4.70 -3.40
N LEU A 138 9.34 -5.50 -2.47
CA LEU A 138 8.39 -6.57 -2.74
C LEU A 138 7.04 -5.99 -3.18
N PRO A 139 6.34 -6.64 -4.13
CA PRO A 139 4.98 -6.27 -4.47
C PRO A 139 4.05 -6.71 -3.33
N ARG A 140 3.09 -5.84 -2.96
CA ARG A 140 2.14 -6.12 -1.90
C ARG A 140 1.44 -7.46 -2.09
N THR A 141 1.48 -8.29 -1.06
CA THR A 141 0.75 -9.56 -0.94
C THR A 141 -0.75 -9.34 -1.17
N GLN A 142 -1.48 -10.40 -1.53
CA GLN A 142 -2.93 -10.31 -1.72
C GLN A 142 -3.66 -9.77 -0.48
N SER A 143 -3.20 -10.16 0.71
CA SER A 143 -3.74 -9.66 1.99
C SER A 143 -3.49 -8.16 2.16
N GLU A 144 -2.29 -7.67 1.83
CA GLU A 144 -1.98 -6.23 1.86
C GLU A 144 -2.77 -5.44 0.81
N ARG A 145 -3.09 -6.03 -0.35
CA ARG A 145 -3.98 -5.40 -1.33
C ARG A 145 -5.42 -5.28 -0.84
N VAL A 146 -5.92 -6.30 -0.15
CA VAL A 146 -7.26 -6.28 0.44
C VAL A 146 -7.30 -5.25 1.57
N GLU A 147 -6.24 -5.18 2.38
CA GLU A 147 -6.13 -4.20 3.45
C GLU A 147 -6.02 -2.78 2.92
N ASP A 148 -5.22 -2.52 1.88
CA ASP A 148 -5.19 -1.24 1.18
C ASP A 148 -6.55 -0.83 0.62
N ALA A 149 -7.27 -1.79 0.03
CA ALA A 149 -8.59 -1.52 -0.54
C ALA A 149 -9.63 -1.25 0.56
N ARG A 150 -9.50 -1.90 1.73
CA ARG A 150 -10.29 -1.62 2.93
C ARG A 150 -9.93 -0.25 3.50
N GLU A 151 -8.66 0.05 3.67
CA GLU A 151 -8.17 1.34 4.18
C GLU A 151 -8.60 2.48 3.26
N ARG A 152 -8.49 2.34 1.94
CA ARG A 152 -8.99 3.35 0.99
C ARG A 152 -10.50 3.54 1.06
N ARG A 153 -11.28 2.48 1.28
CA ARG A 153 -12.74 2.58 1.49
C ARG A 153 -13.05 3.28 2.82
N SER A 154 -12.35 2.91 3.88
CA SER A 154 -12.45 3.50 5.20
C SER A 154 -12.15 5.00 5.16
N ARG A 155 -11.03 5.41 4.54
CA ARG A 155 -10.66 6.82 4.33
C ARG A 155 -11.69 7.59 3.49
N ARG A 156 -12.31 6.97 2.48
CA ARG A 156 -13.40 7.61 1.72
C ARG A 156 -14.65 7.80 2.58
N ALA A 157 -15.07 6.76 3.31
CA ALA A 157 -16.20 6.83 4.22
C ALA A 157 -16.00 7.91 5.30
N GLU A 158 -14.77 8.05 5.80
CA GLU A 158 -14.39 9.09 6.75
C GLU A 158 -14.46 10.50 6.14
N ARG A 159 -13.94 10.71 4.91
CA ARG A 159 -14.09 11.98 4.19
C ARG A 159 -15.55 12.37 3.96
N ASP A 160 -16.38 11.42 3.54
CA ASP A 160 -17.81 11.66 3.30
C ASP A 160 -18.54 11.97 4.61
N TRP A 161 -18.18 11.28 5.70
CA TRP A 161 -18.71 11.57 7.03
C TRP A 161 -18.29 12.97 7.50
N ALA A 162 -17.02 13.32 7.34
CA ALA A 162 -16.49 14.63 7.71
C ALA A 162 -17.22 15.75 6.98
N MET A 163 -17.50 15.58 5.68
CA MET A 163 -18.32 16.52 4.91
C MET A 163 -19.74 16.68 5.47
N ARG A 164 -20.42 15.58 5.79
CA ARG A 164 -21.77 15.64 6.40
C ARG A 164 -21.79 16.32 7.78
N HIS A 165 -20.67 16.27 8.51
CA HIS A 165 -20.54 16.84 9.85
C HIS A 165 -19.68 18.11 9.89
N ALA A 166 -19.43 18.74 8.72
CA ALA A 166 -18.47 19.82 8.58
C ALA A 166 -18.76 21.01 9.51
N ARG A 167 -20.04 21.34 9.75
CA ARG A 167 -20.43 22.41 10.68
C ARG A 167 -19.94 22.15 12.10
N THR A 168 -20.14 20.93 12.61
CA THR A 168 -19.73 20.54 13.95
C THR A 168 -18.22 20.49 14.07
N ILE A 169 -17.53 19.93 13.06
CA ILE A 169 -16.07 19.88 13.00
C ILE A 169 -15.47 21.29 13.04
N ARG A 170 -15.99 22.22 12.23
CA ARG A 170 -15.56 23.63 12.22
C ARG A 170 -15.78 24.31 13.56
N ALA A 171 -16.94 24.12 14.19
CA ALA A 171 -17.25 24.72 15.49
C ALA A 171 -16.30 24.22 16.58
N THR A 172 -16.02 22.90 16.62
CA THR A 172 -15.07 22.33 17.58
C THR A 172 -13.63 22.77 17.30
N ALA A 173 -13.21 22.80 16.02
CA ALA A 173 -11.90 23.33 15.64
C ALA A 173 -11.73 24.79 16.06
N ALA A 174 -12.74 25.63 15.82
CA ALA A 174 -12.71 27.04 16.19
C ALA A 174 -12.62 27.22 17.72
N ARG A 175 -13.39 26.44 18.50
CA ARG A 175 -13.32 26.48 19.97
C ARG A 175 -11.94 26.05 20.48
N LEU A 176 -11.37 24.99 19.93
CA LEU A 176 -10.01 24.54 20.26
C LEU A 176 -8.96 25.59 19.88
N ALA A 177 -9.06 26.18 18.69
CA ALA A 177 -8.13 27.20 18.21
C ALA A 177 -8.21 28.55 18.96
N ALA A 178 -9.34 28.81 19.63
CA ALA A 178 -9.57 30.01 20.43
C ALA A 178 -8.94 29.95 21.83
N LEU A 179 -8.42 28.79 22.27
CA LEU A 179 -7.70 28.68 23.53
C LEU A 179 -6.43 29.57 23.48
N PRO A 180 -6.28 30.54 24.40
CA PRO A 180 -5.20 31.54 24.33
C PRO A 180 -3.81 30.93 24.49
N ASP A 181 -3.72 29.84 25.26
CA ASP A 181 -2.51 29.12 25.63
C ASP A 181 -2.34 27.78 24.87
N LEU A 182 -3.12 27.57 23.79
CA LEU A 182 -3.11 26.32 23.01
C LEU A 182 -1.70 25.85 22.60
N GLN A 183 -0.88 26.78 22.10
CA GLN A 183 0.47 26.47 21.62
C GLN A 183 1.37 26.08 22.81
N GLN A 184 1.28 26.82 23.92
CA GLN A 184 2.05 26.53 25.12
C GLN A 184 1.70 25.15 25.70
N ARG A 185 0.41 24.81 25.74
CA ARG A 185 -0.04 23.49 26.22
C ARG A 185 0.43 22.34 25.32
N ALA A 186 0.40 22.53 24.00
CA ALA A 186 0.90 21.54 23.05
C ALA A 186 2.40 21.33 23.22
N ASP A 187 3.16 22.41 23.39
CA ASP A 187 4.62 22.38 23.54
C ASP A 187 5.06 21.76 24.89
N GLN A 188 4.22 21.83 25.91
CA GLN A 188 4.44 21.21 27.23
C GLN A 188 3.94 19.77 27.32
N SER A 189 3.30 19.25 26.27
CA SER A 189 2.69 17.92 26.26
C SER A 189 3.72 16.79 26.41
N ARG A 190 3.26 15.61 26.83
CA ARG A 190 4.11 14.42 26.93
C ARG A 190 4.69 14.03 25.56
N GLU A 191 3.90 14.19 24.50
CA GLU A 191 4.36 13.90 23.14
C GLU A 191 5.48 14.85 22.69
N ALA A 192 5.38 16.14 23.00
CA ALA A 192 6.44 17.11 22.72
C ALA A 192 7.75 16.74 23.44
N GLN A 193 7.66 16.28 24.70
CA GLN A 193 8.83 15.81 25.46
C GLN A 193 9.48 14.57 24.82
N ILE A 194 8.67 13.62 24.32
CA ILE A 194 9.16 12.43 23.61
C ILE A 194 9.87 12.82 22.30
N MET A 195 9.25 13.70 21.51
CA MET A 195 9.82 14.16 20.23
C MET A 195 11.12 14.96 20.42
N ALA A 196 11.20 15.76 21.48
CA ALA A 196 12.43 16.46 21.87
C ALA A 196 13.54 15.48 22.26
N ALA A 197 13.23 14.46 23.07
CA ALA A 197 14.20 13.44 23.49
C ALA A 197 14.72 12.57 22.32
N ILE A 198 13.89 12.31 21.30
CA ILE A 198 14.32 11.63 20.07
C ILE A 198 15.23 12.53 19.23
N SER A 199 14.92 13.83 19.18
CA SER A 199 15.69 14.80 18.38
C SER A 199 17.06 15.12 19.00
N ASP A 200 17.18 15.07 20.32
CA ASP A 200 18.42 15.30 21.05
C ASP A 200 18.61 14.27 22.19
N PRO A 201 19.12 13.07 21.89
CA PRO A 201 19.36 12.03 22.89
C PRO A 201 20.49 12.40 23.87
N ASP A 202 21.40 13.31 23.50
CA ASP A 202 22.55 13.73 24.31
C ASP A 202 22.18 14.82 25.34
N ALA A 203 21.19 15.68 25.03
CA ALA A 203 20.60 16.60 26.01
C ALA A 203 19.83 15.88 27.13
N ALA A 204 19.25 14.71 26.84
CA ALA A 204 18.58 13.88 27.85
C ALA A 204 19.57 13.16 28.78
N ALA A 205 20.76 12.80 28.28
CA ALA A 205 21.83 12.17 29.06
C ALA A 205 22.69 13.17 29.84
N SER A 206 22.87 14.38 29.29
CA SER A 206 23.71 15.43 29.86
C SER A 206 22.85 16.40 30.67
N GLY A 207 22.46 15.98 31.89
CA GLY A 207 21.81 16.87 32.85
C GLY A 207 22.56 18.21 32.96
N ALA A 208 21.96 19.26 32.41
CA ALA A 208 22.27 20.68 32.60
C ALA A 208 23.76 21.02 32.84
N ARG A 209 24.61 20.95 31.80
CA ARG A 209 25.99 21.50 31.89
C ARG A 209 26.41 22.51 30.85
N ASN A 210 25.62 22.81 29.82
CA ASN A 210 25.89 23.93 28.94
C ASN A 210 24.65 24.81 28.87
N GLY A 211 24.80 26.10 29.22
CA GLY A 211 23.75 27.12 29.25
C GLY A 211 23.24 27.53 27.88
N MET A 212 22.98 26.56 27.00
CA MET A 212 22.22 26.76 25.78
C MET A 212 20.76 26.52 26.15
N GLU A 213 19.94 27.58 26.11
CA GLU A 213 18.50 27.44 26.33
C GLU A 213 17.97 26.33 25.42
N PRO A 214 17.27 25.31 25.95
CA PRO A 214 16.73 24.24 25.14
C PRO A 214 15.83 24.87 24.09
N THR A 215 16.15 24.66 22.81
CA THR A 215 15.28 25.08 21.72
C THR A 215 13.99 24.30 21.86
N VAL A 216 12.97 24.90 22.46
CA VAL A 216 11.65 24.29 22.61
C VAL A 216 11.13 24.06 21.19
N GLN A 217 11.18 22.81 20.74
CA GLN A 217 10.59 22.44 19.46
C GLN A 217 9.09 22.63 19.59
N SER A 218 8.59 23.72 19.00
CA SER A 218 7.16 24.04 19.04
C SER A 218 6.41 23.03 18.19
N MET A 219 5.36 22.44 18.76
CA MET A 219 4.52 21.47 18.09
C MET A 219 3.81 22.13 16.91
N ALA A 220 3.88 21.50 15.73
CA ALA A 220 3.35 22.08 14.50
C ALA A 220 1.81 22.06 14.40
N TRP A 221 1.14 21.18 15.16
CA TRP A 221 -0.29 20.92 15.00
C TRP A 221 -1.22 22.08 15.38
N PRO A 222 -0.97 22.91 16.41
CA PRO A 222 -1.85 24.05 16.74
C PRO A 222 -1.79 25.12 15.64
N THR A 223 -0.59 25.38 15.11
CA THR A 223 -0.40 26.28 13.97
C THR A 223 -1.06 25.72 12.71
N ALA A 224 -0.94 24.41 12.47
CA ALA A 224 -1.64 23.74 11.37
C ALA A 224 -3.18 23.86 11.49
N LEU A 225 -3.74 23.72 12.70
CA LEU A 225 -5.17 23.86 12.95
C LEU A 225 -5.67 25.28 12.63
N LYS A 226 -4.95 26.30 13.10
CA LYS A 226 -5.24 27.71 12.78
C LYS A 226 -5.13 27.96 11.27
N GLY A 227 -4.12 27.39 10.62
CA GLY A 227 -3.96 27.43 9.17
C GLY A 227 -5.15 26.81 8.42
N CYS A 228 -5.63 25.64 8.85
CA CYS A 228 -6.81 24.99 8.26
C CYS A 228 -8.07 25.83 8.40
N LEU A 229 -8.29 26.47 9.56
CA LEU A 229 -9.44 27.35 9.77
C LEU A 229 -9.38 28.59 8.89
N ALA A 230 -8.19 29.18 8.72
CA ALA A 230 -8.00 30.30 7.82
C ALA A 230 -8.22 29.90 6.35
N GLU A 231 -7.76 28.71 5.94
CA GLU A 231 -8.00 28.15 4.62
C GLU A 231 -9.49 27.91 4.35
N ASP A 232 -10.21 27.29 5.30
CA ASP A 232 -11.66 27.07 5.21
C ASP A 232 -12.45 28.39 5.15
N ALA A 233 -12.05 29.39 5.93
CA ALA A 233 -12.67 30.71 5.90
C ALA A 233 -12.48 31.40 4.54
N ARG A 234 -11.27 31.33 3.97
CA ARG A 234 -10.97 31.87 2.63
C ARG A 234 -11.75 31.12 1.54
N PHE A 235 -11.77 29.80 1.61
CA PHE A 235 -12.53 28.95 0.68
C PHE A 235 -14.02 29.30 0.71
N ARG A 236 -14.61 29.46 1.90
CA ARG A 236 -16.03 29.82 2.04
C ARG A 236 -16.36 31.24 1.59
N ALA A 237 -15.40 32.17 1.70
CA ALA A 237 -15.60 33.54 1.25
C ALA A 237 -15.54 33.69 -0.28
N ALA A 238 -14.73 32.86 -0.95
CA ALA A 238 -14.51 32.94 -2.40
C ALA A 238 -14.21 31.55 -2.98
N PRO A 239 -15.19 30.63 -3.04
CA PRO A 239 -14.99 29.26 -3.50
C PRO A 239 -14.53 29.21 -4.96
N GLU A 240 -15.00 30.13 -5.81
CA GLU A 240 -14.67 30.22 -7.22
C GLU A 240 -13.17 30.37 -7.50
N LYS A 241 -12.37 30.86 -6.54
CA LYS A 241 -10.90 31.00 -6.66
C LYS A 241 -10.17 29.66 -6.60
N TYR A 242 -10.84 28.60 -6.16
CA TYR A 242 -10.28 27.26 -6.02
C TYR A 242 -10.58 26.34 -7.22
N VAL A 243 -11.20 26.88 -8.26
CA VAL A 243 -11.44 26.20 -9.54
C VAL A 243 -10.63 26.91 -10.62
N THR A 244 -9.77 26.18 -11.33
CA THR A 244 -9.04 26.72 -12.47
C THR A 244 -9.95 26.89 -13.67
N ASP A 245 -9.60 27.78 -14.61
CA ASP A 245 -10.41 27.99 -15.82
C ASP A 245 -10.55 26.70 -16.64
N GLU A 246 -9.50 25.88 -16.73
CA GLU A 246 -9.55 24.54 -17.34
C GLU A 246 -10.56 23.59 -16.67
N GLN A 247 -10.76 23.70 -15.36
CA GLN A 247 -11.69 22.86 -14.61
C GLN A 247 -13.15 23.32 -14.77
N ARG A 248 -13.37 24.61 -15.02
CA ARG A 248 -14.71 25.16 -15.33
C ARG A 248 -15.20 24.68 -16.69
N ASP A 249 -14.31 24.66 -17.67
CA ASP A 249 -14.63 24.21 -19.04
C ASP A 249 -15.07 22.73 -19.12
N LEU A 250 -14.62 21.91 -18.16
CA LEU A 250 -14.98 20.49 -18.06
C LEU A 250 -16.32 20.23 -17.35
N GLY A 251 -16.95 21.25 -16.74
CA GLY A 251 -18.22 21.11 -16.00
C GLY A 251 -18.10 20.40 -14.65
N ASP A 252 -16.88 20.13 -14.18
CA ASP A 252 -16.58 19.40 -12.93
C ASP A 252 -16.47 20.32 -11.69
N GLU A 253 -16.73 21.63 -11.85
CA GLU A 253 -16.52 22.67 -10.83
C GLU A 253 -17.14 22.33 -9.46
N LYS A 254 -18.38 21.83 -9.43
CA LYS A 254 -19.08 21.48 -8.19
C LYS A 254 -18.41 20.32 -7.47
N TRP A 255 -17.94 19.32 -8.23
CA TRP A 255 -17.25 18.16 -7.67
C TRP A 255 -15.89 18.57 -7.11
N GLN A 256 -15.15 19.42 -7.83
CA GLN A 256 -13.84 19.91 -7.37
C GLN A 256 -13.95 20.74 -6.09
N LEU A 257 -14.91 21.66 -6.04
CA LEU A 257 -15.21 22.45 -4.84
C LEU A 257 -15.56 21.54 -3.66
N GLN A 258 -16.41 20.53 -3.88
CA GLN A 258 -16.77 19.56 -2.85
C GLN A 258 -15.56 18.76 -2.36
N GLN A 259 -14.62 18.37 -3.24
CA GLN A 259 -13.41 17.66 -2.86
C GLN A 259 -12.40 18.52 -2.10
N ALA A 260 -12.27 19.80 -2.49
CA ALA A 260 -11.44 20.78 -1.79
C ALA A 260 -11.97 21.01 -0.37
N GLU A 261 -13.28 21.24 -0.22
CA GLU A 261 -13.93 21.38 1.09
C GLU A 261 -13.74 20.11 1.93
N ALA A 262 -13.95 18.92 1.34
CA ALA A 262 -13.77 17.64 2.01
C ALA A 262 -12.35 17.43 2.52
N ALA A 263 -11.35 17.85 1.75
CA ALA A 263 -9.95 17.74 2.14
C ALA A 263 -9.65 18.61 3.35
N THR A 264 -10.10 19.87 3.36
CA THR A 264 -9.86 20.80 4.46
C THR A 264 -10.59 20.37 5.74
N VAL A 265 -11.86 19.99 5.64
CA VAL A 265 -12.66 19.53 6.79
C VAL A 265 -12.11 18.22 7.37
N HIS A 266 -11.71 17.27 6.52
CA HIS A 266 -11.06 16.04 6.99
C HIS A 266 -9.73 16.34 7.70
N ARG A 267 -8.94 17.31 7.21
CA ARG A 267 -7.69 17.71 7.86
C ARG A 267 -7.96 18.29 9.26
N MET A 268 -9.00 19.11 9.41
CA MET A 268 -9.46 19.58 10.73
C MET A 268 -9.86 18.43 11.65
N LEU A 269 -10.64 17.47 11.16
CA LEU A 269 -11.05 16.30 11.95
C LEU A 269 -9.85 15.51 12.48
N GLY A 270 -8.82 15.32 11.66
CA GLY A 270 -7.58 14.65 12.09
C GLY A 270 -6.87 15.41 13.21
N LEU A 271 -6.74 16.73 13.08
CA LEU A 271 -6.09 17.58 14.10
C LEU A 271 -6.89 17.64 15.41
N ILE A 272 -8.22 17.73 15.32
CA ILE A 272 -9.12 17.64 16.48
C ILE A 272 -8.98 16.28 17.17
N SER A 273 -9.00 15.19 16.38
CA SER A 273 -8.87 13.83 16.92
C SER A 273 -7.52 13.63 17.61
N TYR A 274 -6.46 14.21 17.06
CA TYR A 274 -5.13 14.22 17.68
C TYR A 274 -5.12 14.96 19.01
N ALA A 275 -5.76 16.14 19.10
CA ALA A 275 -5.90 16.89 20.34
C ALA A 275 -6.79 16.21 21.40
N GLY A 276 -7.56 15.18 21.03
CA GLY A 276 -8.39 14.41 21.96
C GLY A 276 -7.61 13.45 22.86
N ASP A 277 -6.33 13.19 22.57
CA ASP A 277 -5.46 12.35 23.40
C ASP A 277 -4.76 13.23 24.45
N GLN A 278 -4.92 12.89 25.73
CA GLN A 278 -4.30 13.61 26.85
C GLN A 278 -2.77 13.66 26.79
N ARG A 279 -2.14 12.76 26.02
CA ARG A 279 -0.68 12.79 25.79
C ARG A 279 -0.25 13.97 24.92
N ASN A 280 -1.15 14.47 24.07
CA ASN A 280 -0.87 15.49 23.07
C ASN A 280 -1.20 16.91 23.55
N ILE A 281 -2.13 17.04 24.50
CA ILE A 281 -2.49 18.30 25.13
C ILE A 281 -3.28 18.07 26.43
N ASP A 282 -3.06 18.90 27.45
CA ASP A 282 -3.91 18.94 28.64
C ASP A 282 -5.08 19.91 28.45
N LEU A 283 -6.29 19.35 28.49
CA LEU A 283 -7.57 20.06 28.36
C LEU A 283 -8.49 19.76 29.57
N SER A 284 -7.90 19.42 30.72
CA SER A 284 -8.66 19.04 31.93
C SER A 284 -9.58 20.14 32.46
N ASP A 285 -9.26 21.40 32.17
CA ASP A 285 -10.04 22.59 32.47
C ASP A 285 -11.21 22.85 31.49
N GLU A 286 -11.24 22.17 30.34
CA GLU A 286 -12.24 22.33 29.29
C GLU A 286 -13.04 21.02 29.06
N PRO A 287 -13.81 20.53 30.06
CA PRO A 287 -14.45 19.21 30.01
C PRO A 287 -15.49 19.09 28.89
N GLU A 288 -16.17 20.18 28.55
CA GLU A 288 -17.10 20.20 27.42
C GLU A 288 -16.38 20.02 26.08
N LEU A 289 -15.17 20.57 25.92
CA LEU A 289 -14.36 20.45 24.71
C LEU A 289 -13.83 19.04 24.57
N VAL A 290 -13.32 18.46 25.65
CA VAL A 290 -12.91 17.04 25.68
C VAL A 290 -14.09 16.14 25.27
N SER A 291 -15.28 16.35 25.84
CA SER A 291 -16.47 15.58 25.49
C SER A 291 -16.93 15.77 24.04
N ALA A 292 -16.86 16.98 23.51
CA ALA A 292 -17.19 17.25 22.10
C ALA A 292 -16.20 16.57 21.14
N ILE A 293 -14.90 16.65 21.43
CA ILE A 293 -13.84 15.99 20.66
C ILE A 293 -14.01 14.47 20.70
N ALA A 294 -14.19 13.90 21.89
CA ALA A 294 -14.38 12.45 22.07
C ALA A 294 -15.60 11.92 21.31
N ARG A 295 -16.73 12.64 21.33
CA ARG A 295 -17.93 12.27 20.56
C ARG A 295 -17.69 12.31 19.05
N LEU A 296 -17.00 13.34 18.56
CA LEU A 296 -16.68 13.46 17.14
C LEU A 296 -15.75 12.34 16.66
N THR A 297 -14.68 12.06 17.42
CA THR A 297 -13.71 11.01 17.09
C THR A 297 -14.32 9.62 17.16
N ALA A 298 -15.15 9.34 18.17
CA ALA A 298 -15.85 8.06 18.26
C ALA A 298 -16.83 7.85 17.10
N ALA A 299 -17.57 8.90 16.72
CA ALA A 299 -18.51 8.85 15.61
C ALA A 299 -17.81 8.68 14.25
N SER A 300 -16.65 9.31 14.03
CA SER A 300 -15.87 9.12 12.79
C SER A 300 -15.30 7.71 12.69
N GLN A 301 -14.76 7.17 13.78
CA GLN A 301 -14.21 5.81 13.84
C GLN A 301 -15.27 4.73 13.67
N GLN A 302 -16.47 4.93 14.21
CA GLN A 302 -17.57 3.98 14.01
C GLN A 302 -18.00 3.90 12.55
N GLN A 303 -17.98 5.04 11.85
CA GLN A 303 -18.33 5.11 10.43
C GLN A 303 -17.25 4.52 9.52
N SER A 304 -15.97 4.64 9.89
CA SER A 304 -14.84 4.11 9.12
C SER A 304 -14.72 2.58 9.20
N ARG A 305 -15.34 1.97 10.23
CA ARG A 305 -15.43 0.51 10.44
C ARG A 305 -16.62 -0.17 9.76
N ARG A 306 -17.62 0.60 9.32
CA ARG A 306 -18.81 0.11 8.60
C ARG A 306 -18.54 0.01 7.09
#